data_AF-A0A8T3BXR8-F1
#
_entry.id   AF-A0A8T3BXR8-F1
#
_cell.length_a   1.000
_cell.length_b   1.000
_cell.length_c   1.000
_cell.angle_alpha   90.00
_cell.angle_beta   90.00
_cell.angle_gamma   90.00
#
_symmetry.space_group_name_H-M   'P 1'
#
loop_
_entity.id
_entity.type
_entity.pdbx_description
1 polymer ?
#
loop_
_entity_poly.entity_id
_entity_poly.type
_entity_poly.pdbx_seq_one_letter_code
_entity_poly.pdbx_strand_id
1 'polypeptide(L)'
;MPERFMEAGSNIDFRGQHFELIPFGSGRRICPGLPLGVRMVQLMLASLIQSFEWSLPDGMKPKDLNLDEQFGLTLSLASPLVALATPVRKMLLLT
;
A
#
# COMPACT_ATOMS: atom_id res chain seq x y z
N MET A 1 -1.78 9.65 -5.47
CA MET A 1 -2.98 10.13 -4.76
C MET A 1 -4.12 9.14 -4.93
N PRO A 2 -4.57 8.44 -3.86
CA PRO A 2 -5.69 7.49 -3.87
C PRO A 2 -6.99 8.05 -4.48
N GLU A 3 -7.17 9.36 -4.40
CA GLU A 3 -8.33 10.14 -4.85
C GLU A 3 -8.64 9.93 -6.34
N ARG A 4 -7.65 9.54 -7.15
CA ARG A 4 -7.82 9.21 -8.57
C ARG A 4 -8.82 8.08 -8.86
N PHE A 5 -9.21 7.31 -7.85
CA PHE A 5 -10.22 6.25 -7.96
C PHE A 5 -11.52 6.57 -7.23
N MET A 6 -11.67 7.79 -6.70
CA MET A 6 -12.82 8.24 -5.92
C MET A 6 -13.73 9.20 -6.69
N GLU A 7 -13.45 9.45 -7.98
CA GLU A 7 -14.28 10.34 -8.80
C GLU A 7 -15.73 9.85 -8.86
N ALA A 8 -16.68 10.76 -8.67
CA ALA A 8 -18.10 10.44 -8.66
C ALA A 8 -18.51 9.83 -10.01
N GLY A 9 -18.82 8.52 -10.02
CA GLY A 9 -19.18 7.77 -11.22
C GLY A 9 -18.07 6.88 -11.80
N SER A 10 -16.84 6.93 -11.27
CA SER A 10 -15.79 5.98 -11.65
C SER A 10 -16.07 4.62 -11.02
N ASN A 11 -16.64 3.69 -11.77
CA ASN A 11 -16.84 2.28 -11.36
C ASN A 11 -15.60 1.40 -11.63
N ILE A 12 -14.41 2.01 -11.61
CA ILE A 12 -13.14 1.33 -11.92
C ILE A 12 -12.90 0.26 -10.86
N ASP A 13 -12.71 -0.98 -11.31
CA ASP A 13 -12.36 -2.11 -10.46
C ASP A 13 -11.08 -2.82 -10.91
N PHE A 14 -10.46 -3.58 -10.02
CA PHE A 14 -9.23 -4.32 -10.29
C PHE A 14 -9.48 -5.76 -10.79
N ARG A 15 -10.71 -6.09 -11.21
CA ARG A 15 -11.10 -7.47 -11.59
C ARG A 15 -10.73 -7.82 -13.04
N GLY A 16 -9.96 -6.96 -13.70
CA GLY A 16 -9.43 -7.20 -15.04
C GLY A 16 -10.39 -6.82 -16.18
N GLN A 17 -11.49 -6.11 -15.89
CA GLN A 17 -12.40 -5.56 -16.91
C GLN A 17 -12.11 -4.08 -17.22
N HIS A 18 -11.40 -3.39 -16.33
CA HIS A 18 -11.00 -1.99 -16.47
C HIS A 18 -9.50 -1.92 -16.77
N PHE A 19 -9.14 -1.65 -18.02
CA PHE A 19 -7.75 -1.74 -18.50
C PHE A 19 -6.85 -0.64 -17.95
N GLU A 20 -7.44 0.43 -17.43
CA GLU A 20 -6.79 1.47 -16.64
C GLU A 20 -6.28 0.97 -15.27
N LEU A 21 -6.73 -0.21 -14.79
CA LEU A 21 -6.32 -0.80 -13.51
C LEU A 21 -6.25 -2.35 -13.56
N ILE A 22 -5.07 -2.88 -13.91
CA ILE A 22 -4.81 -4.33 -14.05
C ILE A 22 -3.68 -4.88 -13.14
N PRO A 23 -3.69 -4.64 -11.82
CA PRO A 23 -2.60 -5.05 -10.92
C PRO A 23 -2.39 -6.57 -10.81
N PHE A 24 -3.40 -7.36 -11.16
CA PHE A 24 -3.38 -8.83 -11.14
C PHE A 24 -3.53 -9.45 -12.54
N GLY A 25 -3.45 -8.65 -13.60
CA GLY A 25 -3.76 -9.08 -14.97
C GLY A 25 -5.26 -9.20 -15.24
N SER A 26 -5.62 -9.91 -16.32
CA SER A 26 -7.01 -10.07 -16.78
C SER A 26 -7.27 -11.40 -17.48
N GLY A 27 -8.56 -11.73 -17.67
CA GLY A 27 -9.00 -12.90 -18.43
C GLY A 27 -8.58 -14.24 -17.83
N ARG A 28 -8.36 -15.24 -18.69
CA ARG A 28 -8.06 -16.64 -18.27
C ARG A 28 -6.71 -16.82 -17.56
N ARG A 29 -5.82 -15.83 -17.64
CA ARG A 29 -4.51 -15.85 -16.96
C ARG A 29 -4.41 -14.79 -15.86
N ILE A 30 -5.55 -14.32 -15.35
CA ILE A 30 -5.57 -13.46 -14.17
C ILE A 30 -4.88 -14.16 -13.00
N CYS A 31 -4.14 -13.41 -12.18
CA CYS A 31 -3.43 -13.95 -11.04
C CYS A 31 -4.41 -14.70 -10.12
N PRO A 32 -4.22 -16.01 -9.88
CA PRO A 32 -5.10 -16.79 -9.02
C PRO A 32 -5.08 -16.29 -7.56
N GLY A 33 -4.04 -15.54 -7.19
CA GLY A 33 -3.88 -14.92 -5.87
C GLY A 33 -4.70 -13.65 -5.64
N LEU A 34 -5.44 -13.12 -6.62
CA LEU A 34 -6.18 -11.86 -6.51
C LEU A 34 -7.04 -11.77 -5.23
N PRO A 35 -7.91 -12.76 -4.90
CA PRO A 35 -8.76 -12.65 -3.71
C PRO A 35 -7.97 -12.58 -2.40
N LEU A 36 -6.86 -13.32 -2.31
CA LEU A 36 -5.99 -13.33 -1.14
C LEU A 36 -5.18 -12.05 -1.05
N GLY A 37 -4.56 -11.62 -2.15
CA GLY A 37 -3.72 -10.43 -2.20
C GLY A 37 -4.46 -9.18 -1.73
N VAL A 38 -5.69 -8.98 -2.21
CA VAL A 38 -6.52 -7.84 -1.80
C VAL A 38 -6.83 -7.88 -0.30
N ARG A 39 -7.25 -9.04 0.22
CA ARG A 39 -7.56 -9.18 1.65
C ARG A 39 -6.34 -8.97 2.53
N MET A 40 -5.20 -9.53 2.15
CA MET A 40 -3.96 -9.42 2.91
C MET A 40 -3.43 -7.99 2.94
N VAL A 41 -3.38 -7.31 1.79
CA VAL A 41 -2.88 -5.93 1.71
C VAL A 41 -3.77 -5.00 2.55
N GLN A 42 -5.09 -5.13 2.46
CA GLN A 42 -6.02 -4.33 3.25
C GLN A 42 -5.84 -4.58 4.75
N LEU A 43 -5.76 -5.85 5.17
CA LEU A 43 -5.59 -6.20 6.58
C LEU A 43 -4.27 -5.68 7.14
N MET A 44 -3.15 -5.94 6.44
CA MET A 44 -1.82 -5.49 6.87
C MET A 44 -1.77 -3.96 6.97
N LEU A 45 -2.26 -3.25 5.96
CA LEU A 45 -2.25 -1.79 5.96
C LEU A 45 -3.10 -1.22 7.11
N ALA A 46 -4.31 -1.76 7.30
CA ALA A 46 -5.20 -1.34 8.38
C ALA A 46 -4.56 -1.60 9.76
N SER A 47 -3.93 -2.77 9.95
CA SER A 47 -3.22 -3.09 11.19
C SER A 47 -2.05 -2.15 11.43
N LEU A 48 -1.21 -1.87 10.42
CA LEU A 48 -0.03 -1.01 10.57
C LEU A 48 -0.40 0.44 10.90
N ILE A 49 -1.43 1.00 10.24
CA ILE A 49 -1.89 2.37 10.49
C ILE A 49 -2.62 2.45 11.84
N GLN A 50 -3.37 1.42 12.21
CA GLN A 50 -4.09 1.41 13.49
C GLN A 50 -3.17 1.24 14.70
N SER A 51 -2.08 0.48 14.55
CA SER A 51 -1.21 0.10 15.66
C SER A 51 -0.02 1.03 15.87
N PHE A 52 0.42 1.78 14.85
CA PHE A 52 1.66 2.57 14.95
C PHE A 52 1.51 3.98 14.37
N GLU A 53 2.14 4.94 15.03
CA GLU A 53 2.56 6.20 14.44
C GLU A 53 3.90 6.00 13.72
N TRP A 54 4.01 6.55 12.51
CA TRP A 54 5.17 6.36 11.64
C TRP A 54 5.93 7.67 11.46
N SER A 55 7.26 7.61 11.61
CA SER A 55 8.15 8.74 11.33
C SER A 55 9.41 8.27 10.58
N LEU A 56 10.08 9.21 9.93
CA LEU A 56 11.38 8.94 9.31
C LEU A 56 12.49 9.09 10.37
N PRO A 57 13.56 8.29 10.28
CA PRO A 57 14.70 8.40 11.18
C PRO A 57 15.41 9.75 11.03
N ASP A 58 16.13 10.15 12.08
CA ASP A 58 17.12 11.24 12.06
C ASP A 58 16.62 12.60 11.53
N GLY A 59 15.32 12.88 11.69
CA GLY A 59 14.71 14.15 11.26
C GLY A 59 14.59 14.31 9.74
N MET A 60 14.74 13.21 8.99
CA MET A 60 14.59 13.16 7.55
C MET A 60 13.20 13.63 7.12
N LYS A 61 13.13 14.37 6.01
CA LYS A 61 11.86 14.81 5.39
C LYS A 61 11.47 13.85 4.27
N PRO A 62 10.18 13.79 3.87
CA PRO A 62 9.74 12.89 2.79
C PRO A 62 10.50 13.06 1.47
N LYS A 63 10.97 14.27 1.17
CA LYS A 63 11.76 14.59 -0.03
C LYS A 63 13.18 14.00 -0.03
N ASP A 64 13.67 13.58 1.13
CA ASP A 64 15.01 13.03 1.31
C ASP A 64 15.00 11.50 1.14
N LEU A 65 13.83 10.89 0.96
CA LEU A 65 13.68 9.46 0.70
C LEU A 65 14.21 9.10 -0.69
N ASN A 66 15.15 8.15 -0.73
CA ASN A 66 15.52 7.50 -1.97
C ASN A 66 14.44 6.48 -2.38
N LEU A 67 13.75 6.76 -3.48
CA LEU A 67 12.75 5.87 -4.07
C LEU A 67 13.20 5.30 -5.42
N ASP A 68 14.50 5.37 -5.72
CA ASP A 68 15.08 4.75 -6.91
C ASP A 68 14.78 3.26 -6.93
N GLU A 69 14.53 2.74 -8.11
CA GLU A 69 14.12 1.36 -8.34
C GLU A 69 15.32 0.53 -8.83
N GLN A 70 15.37 -0.73 -8.42
CA GLN A 70 16.28 -1.70 -9.02
C GLN A 70 15.54 -2.55 -10.05
N PHE A 71 16.20 -2.83 -11.17
CA PHE A 71 15.64 -3.66 -12.24
C PHE A 71 15.55 -5.13 -11.80
N GLY A 72 14.40 -5.76 -12.04
CA GLY A 72 14.16 -7.15 -11.69
C GLY A 72 12.81 -7.66 -12.15
N LEU A 73 12.47 -8.90 -11.78
CA LEU A 73 11.16 -9.52 -12.08
C LEU A 73 9.99 -8.79 -11.39
N THR A 74 10.27 -8.11 -10.28
CA THR A 74 9.33 -7.30 -9.52
C THR A 74 9.93 -5.93 -9.26
N LEU A 75 9.10 -4.89 -9.22
CA LEU A 75 9.53 -3.56 -8.80
C LEU A 75 9.98 -3.59 -7.33
N SER A 76 11.20 -3.18 -7.08
CA SER A 76 11.76 -3.11 -5.73
C SER A 76 12.62 -1.86 -5.60
N LEU A 77 12.65 -1.28 -4.40
CA LEU A 77 13.49 -0.13 -4.11
C LEU A 77 14.97 -0.55 -4.16
N ALA A 78 15.81 0.28 -4.78
CA ALA A 78 17.25 0.10 -4.85
C ALA A 78 17.93 0.22 -3.48
N SER A 79 17.29 0.91 -2.54
CA SER A 79 17.69 0.99 -1.14
C SER A 79 16.50 0.66 -0.24
N PRO A 80 16.67 -0.13 0.84
CA PRO A 80 15.57 -0.43 1.75
C PRO A 80 14.94 0.84 2.34
N LEU A 81 13.61 0.90 2.36
CA LEU A 81 12.88 1.95 3.07
C LEU A 81 12.96 1.70 4.58
N VAL A 82 13.41 2.71 5.34
CA VAL A 82 13.49 2.65 6.80
C VAL A 82 12.49 3.63 7.39
N ALA A 83 11.69 3.16 8.34
CA ALA A 83 10.74 3.97 9.10
C ALA A 83 10.73 3.54 10.56
N LEU A 84 10.46 4.49 11.45
CA LEU A 84 10.30 4.25 12.89
C LEU A 84 8.82 4.05 13.19
N ALA A 85 8.48 2.88 13.73
CA ALA A 85 7.13 2.54 14.15
C ALA A 85 7.01 2.73 15.67
N THR A 86 6.23 3.72 16.09
CA THR A 86 5.95 3.98 17.51
C THR A 86 4.55 3.44 17.82
N PRO A 87 4.39 2.46 18.75
CA PRO A 87 3.08 1.93 19.08
C PRO A 87 2.13 3.04 19.53
N VAL A 88 0.95 3.12 18.92
CA VAL A 88 -0.11 4.01 19.39
C VAL A 88 -0.58 3.48 20.73
N ARG A 89 -0.37 4.26 21.81
CA ARG A 89 -1.07 3.97 23.07
C ARG A 89 -2.54 4.26 22.86
N LYS A 90 -3.33 3.23 22.57
CA LYS A 90 -4.72 3.22 23.02
C LYS A 90 -4.66 3.08 24.53
N MET A 91 -4.48 4.20 25.24
CA MET A 91 -4.93 4.29 26.61
C MET A 91 -6.39 3.84 26.56
N LEU A 92 -6.70 2.74 27.26
CA LEU A 92 -8.08 2.36 27.53
C LEU A 92 -8.72 3.53 28.27
N LEU A 93 -9.16 4.55 27.55
CA LEU A 93 -10.13 5.54 28.00
C LEU A 93 -11.48 4.84 27.93
N LEU A 94 -11.65 3.88 28.83
CA LEU A 94 -12.92 3.41 29.35
C LEU A 94 -12.85 3.60 30.87
N THR A 95 -12.81 4.86 31.28
CA THR A 95 -13.48 5.39 32.48
C THR A 95 -14.43 6.47 32.02
#